data_AF-A0A7S0XA01-F1
#
_entry.id   AF-A0A7S0XA01-F1
#
_cell.length_a   1.000
_cell.length_b   1.000
_cell.length_c   1.000
_cell.angle_alpha   90.00
_cell.angle_beta   90.00
_cell.angle_gamma   90.00
#
_symmetry.space_group_name_H-M   'P 1'
#
loop_
_entity.id
_entity.type
_entity.pdbx_description
1 polymer ?
#
loop_
_entity_poly.entity_id
_entity_poly.type
_entity_poly.pdbx_seq_one_letter_code
_entity_poly.pdbx_strand_id
1 'polypeptide(L)'
;GREPADNVPLMAPAQSQQHSAAAVGGGMIALEVSSSGAGSAGGSDLVLDDDRWRWRHSVSYWVCISFILGSLLFVAGCAFWYKRYAYKSRERALVTYPFLCGGMCFTVGAYLGVFQAINVGRRGRSLLWQWAPEKDGFLGYMFYLVGAMVFNVSCVAPLEMFALWPEWVRREMAWGAAEIGSVCFVAGGIAEVRHNRCLDLPAAVKSGRWKTLPFWLSWNNLCGGVFFLVAAMAGRWVPESPGWVYTTYLVGSVNFFIASSIMLYMWKGEQYGLGLIPSINRLVPLTRAATATADAAGKGYRQVSVVQYFFVQVYIALTGASFIDFCFATQRFSVYSNYHGFAHLHEAVASLMGVFMAVGLLVMASVLHHTPRVYPFDKLLYWVQAVTFVKLVQILISIGEYYTVALDSDVAEVAAAAAAAAGGEAGATEGVGV
;
A
#
# COMPACT_ATOMS: atom_id res chain seq x y z
N GLY A 1 -30.39 24.02 16.28
CA GLY A 1 -29.63 23.75 15.05
C GLY A 1 -28.65 22.65 15.33
N ARG A 2 -28.72 21.53 14.62
CA ARG A 2 -27.71 20.47 14.69
C ARG A 2 -26.58 20.88 13.75
N GLU A 3 -25.39 21.13 14.29
CA GLU A 3 -24.18 21.21 13.48
C GLU A 3 -23.96 19.87 12.76
N PRO A 4 -23.60 19.86 11.46
CA PRO A 4 -23.23 18.63 10.78
C PRO A 4 -21.92 18.09 11.38
N ALA A 5 -21.99 16.89 11.95
CA ALA A 5 -20.96 16.28 12.80
C ALA A 5 -19.69 15.78 12.08
N ASP A 6 -19.45 16.12 10.80
CA ASP A 6 -18.46 15.41 9.96
C ASP A 6 -17.24 16.23 9.52
N ASN A 7 -17.02 17.43 10.06
CA ASN A 7 -15.85 18.23 9.69
C ASN A 7 -14.66 17.99 10.64
N VAL A 8 -13.91 16.91 10.41
CA VAL A 8 -12.56 16.78 11.01
C VAL A 8 -11.63 17.80 10.34
N PRO A 9 -11.04 18.75 11.09
CA PRO A 9 -10.17 19.76 10.50
C PRO A 9 -8.91 19.11 9.90
N LEU A 10 -8.78 19.22 8.58
CA LEU A 10 -7.75 18.60 7.76
C LEU A 10 -6.33 19.15 8.01
N MET A 11 -6.20 20.41 8.42
CA MET A 11 -4.96 21.01 8.96
C MET A 11 -5.31 22.13 9.95
N ALA A 12 -4.41 22.43 10.89
CA ALA A 12 -4.55 23.61 11.74
C ALA A 12 -4.50 24.90 10.88
N PRO A 13 -5.31 25.93 11.19
CA PRO A 13 -5.33 27.16 10.41
C PRO A 13 -3.96 27.86 10.41
N ALA A 14 -3.45 28.16 9.21
CA ALA A 14 -2.22 28.93 9.05
C ALA A 14 -2.49 30.41 9.37
N GLN A 15 -1.68 31.01 10.25
CA GLN A 15 -1.67 32.46 10.48
C GLN A 15 -1.26 33.18 9.20
N SER A 16 -2.10 34.09 8.68
CA SER A 16 -1.93 34.70 7.34
C SER A 16 -1.57 36.20 7.40
N GLN A 17 -0.61 36.61 6.57
CA GLN A 17 -0.30 38.01 6.20
C GLN A 17 -0.99 38.33 4.85
N GLN A 18 -1.58 39.52 4.70
CA GLN A 18 -2.44 39.93 3.57
C GLN A 18 -1.72 40.81 2.53
N HIS A 19 -1.92 40.52 1.22
CA HIS A 19 -1.74 41.46 0.09
C HIS A 19 -2.71 41.12 -1.07
N SER A 20 -3.16 42.16 -1.80
CA SER A 20 -4.31 42.15 -2.73
C SER A 20 -3.93 42.44 -4.19
N ALA A 21 -4.53 41.75 -5.17
CA ALA A 21 -4.60 42.15 -6.60
C ALA A 21 -5.67 41.35 -7.38
N ALA A 22 -6.20 41.95 -8.46
CA ALA A 22 -7.46 41.65 -9.17
C ALA A 22 -7.40 40.57 -10.29
N ALA A 23 -8.58 40.21 -10.82
CA ALA A 23 -8.94 38.96 -11.51
C ALA A 23 -9.19 39.05 -13.03
N VAL A 24 -9.20 37.90 -13.75
CA VAL A 24 -9.99 37.56 -14.98
C VAL A 24 -10.22 36.01 -15.04
N GLY A 25 -11.34 35.55 -15.63
CA GLY A 25 -12.06 34.27 -15.46
C GLY A 25 -11.57 32.98 -16.16
N GLY A 26 -12.20 31.84 -15.84
CA GLY A 26 -11.83 30.48 -16.29
C GLY A 26 -12.98 29.66 -16.89
N GLY A 27 -12.67 28.93 -17.97
CA GLY A 27 -13.53 27.98 -18.67
C GLY A 27 -12.93 26.56 -18.70
N MET A 28 -13.77 25.56 -19.00
CA MET A 28 -13.39 24.14 -19.11
C MET A 28 -12.27 23.91 -20.13
N ILE A 29 -11.22 23.19 -19.74
CA ILE A 29 -10.14 22.77 -20.66
C ILE A 29 -10.34 21.30 -21.02
N ALA A 30 -10.73 21.08 -22.28
CA ALA A 30 -10.60 19.82 -22.98
C ALA A 30 -9.11 19.51 -23.21
N LEU A 31 -8.77 18.23 -23.38
CA LEU A 31 -7.44 17.75 -23.76
C LEU A 31 -6.96 18.39 -25.07
N GLU A 32 -6.36 19.57 -25.01
CA GLU A 32 -5.56 20.13 -26.09
C GLU A 32 -4.12 19.68 -25.91
N VAL A 33 -3.67 18.81 -26.82
CA VAL A 33 -2.26 18.56 -27.06
C VAL A 33 -1.71 19.83 -27.72
N SER A 34 -1.20 20.74 -26.90
CA SER A 34 -0.60 22.01 -27.34
C SER A 34 0.59 21.73 -28.26
N SER A 35 0.38 21.97 -29.55
CA SER A 35 1.45 22.12 -30.52
C SER A 35 2.10 23.49 -30.33
N SER A 36 3.43 23.49 -30.32
CA SER A 36 4.31 24.63 -30.09
C SER A 36 3.99 25.83 -31.01
N GLY A 37 3.30 26.83 -30.47
CA GLY A 37 3.11 28.14 -31.10
C GLY A 37 4.02 29.20 -30.47
N ALA A 38 4.95 29.73 -31.25
CA ALA A 38 5.88 30.77 -30.85
C ALA A 38 5.20 32.15 -30.73
N GLY A 39 5.51 32.89 -29.66
CA GLY A 39 5.67 34.34 -29.77
C GLY A 39 4.58 35.29 -29.21
N SER A 40 4.06 35.10 -28.00
CA SER A 40 3.42 36.23 -27.28
C SER A 40 4.19 36.61 -26.02
N ALA A 41 4.86 37.77 -26.09
CA ALA A 41 5.59 38.39 -24.99
C ALA A 41 4.64 39.37 -24.29
N GLY A 42 3.98 38.93 -23.22
CA GLY A 42 3.20 39.82 -22.34
C GLY A 42 1.95 39.16 -21.77
N GLY A 43 2.08 38.49 -20.62
CA GLY A 43 0.93 38.05 -19.80
C GLY A 43 0.85 36.55 -19.45
N SER A 44 1.85 35.74 -19.80
CA SER A 44 1.76 34.27 -19.74
C SER A 44 2.10 33.58 -18.40
N ASP A 45 2.44 34.31 -17.34
CA ASP A 45 2.92 33.68 -16.08
C ASP A 45 1.81 33.02 -15.22
N LEU A 46 0.53 33.19 -15.58
CA LEU A 46 -0.60 32.62 -14.84
C LEU A 46 -1.27 31.42 -15.52
N VAL A 47 -0.81 31.01 -16.71
CA VAL A 47 -1.13 29.68 -17.27
C VAL A 47 -0.24 28.67 -16.54
N LEU A 48 -0.63 28.43 -15.29
CA LEU A 48 0.00 27.53 -14.34
C LEU A 48 0.15 26.13 -14.95
N ASP A 49 1.40 25.70 -15.12
CA ASP A 49 2.03 24.40 -14.78
C ASP A 49 1.12 23.14 -14.58
N ASP A 50 0.06 23.00 -15.37
CA ASP A 50 -0.93 21.91 -15.28
C ASP A 50 -0.26 20.53 -15.34
N ASP A 51 0.75 20.39 -16.19
CA ASP A 51 1.54 19.16 -16.32
C ASP A 51 2.28 18.80 -15.03
N ARG A 52 2.80 19.79 -14.29
CA ARG A 52 3.49 19.52 -13.02
C ARG A 52 2.51 19.17 -11.92
N TRP A 53 1.34 19.79 -11.89
CA TRP A 53 0.29 19.40 -10.97
C TRP A 53 -0.15 17.96 -11.25
N ARG A 54 -0.45 17.62 -12.51
CA ARG A 54 -0.83 16.25 -12.94
C ARG A 54 0.23 15.23 -12.54
N TRP A 55 1.51 15.52 -12.82
CA TRP A 55 2.60 14.64 -12.45
C TRP A 55 2.70 14.42 -10.93
N ARG A 56 2.68 15.49 -10.12
CA ARG A 56 2.73 15.38 -8.64
C ARG A 56 1.55 14.59 -8.10
N HIS A 57 0.39 14.83 -8.67
CA HIS A 57 -0.85 14.16 -8.33
C HIS A 57 -0.76 12.65 -8.61
N SER A 58 -0.34 12.27 -9.81
CA SER A 58 -0.20 10.87 -10.22
C SER A 58 0.89 10.15 -9.42
N VAL A 59 2.05 10.77 -9.16
CA VAL A 59 3.10 10.15 -8.34
C VAL A 59 2.62 9.92 -6.92
N SER A 60 1.99 10.93 -6.30
CA SER A 60 1.43 10.81 -4.94
C SER A 60 0.39 9.69 -4.85
N TYR A 61 -0.44 9.54 -5.88
CA TYR A 61 -1.40 8.45 -5.97
C TYR A 61 -0.71 7.10 -5.91
N TRP A 62 0.28 6.87 -6.79
CA TRP A 62 0.99 5.60 -6.85
C TRP A 62 1.81 5.30 -5.60
N VAL A 63 2.30 6.32 -4.89
CA VAL A 63 2.88 6.16 -3.55
C VAL A 63 1.84 5.55 -2.59
N CYS A 64 0.63 6.13 -2.51
CA CYS A 64 -0.46 5.60 -1.68
C CYS A 64 -0.83 4.17 -2.06
N ILE A 65 -1.10 3.92 -3.34
CA ILE A 65 -1.54 2.61 -3.84
C ILE A 65 -0.51 1.54 -3.52
N SER A 66 0.78 1.84 -3.73
CA SER A 66 1.86 0.88 -3.45
C SER A 66 1.94 0.53 -1.96
N PHE A 67 1.81 1.52 -1.07
CA PHE A 67 1.82 1.25 0.37
C PHE A 67 0.56 0.52 0.87
N ILE A 68 -0.62 0.86 0.35
CA ILE A 68 -1.87 0.17 0.72
C ILE A 68 -1.83 -1.28 0.21
N LEU A 69 -1.47 -1.50 -1.05
CA LEU A 69 -1.38 -2.85 -1.61
C LEU A 69 -0.31 -3.68 -0.89
N GLY A 70 0.85 -3.07 -0.61
CA GLY A 70 1.92 -3.70 0.16
C GLY A 70 1.45 -4.16 1.54
N SER A 71 0.85 -3.25 2.32
CA SER A 71 0.34 -3.56 3.66
C SER A 71 -0.80 -4.59 3.64
N LEU A 72 -1.70 -4.55 2.65
CA LEU A 72 -2.79 -5.52 2.51
C LEU A 72 -2.25 -6.94 2.23
N LEU A 73 -1.25 -7.06 1.35
CA LEU A 73 -0.61 -8.35 1.07
C LEU A 73 0.14 -8.90 2.29
N PHE A 74 0.76 -8.04 3.10
CA PHE A 74 1.33 -8.45 4.39
C PHE A 74 0.28 -8.85 5.42
N VAL A 75 -0.84 -8.13 5.53
CA VAL A 75 -1.96 -8.53 6.41
C VAL A 75 -2.47 -9.91 5.99
N ALA A 76 -2.70 -10.14 4.70
CA ALA A 76 -3.14 -11.43 4.18
C ALA A 76 -2.11 -12.53 4.47
N GLY A 77 -0.84 -12.30 4.14
CA GLY A 77 0.24 -13.25 4.39
C GLY A 77 0.35 -13.63 5.87
N CYS A 78 0.26 -12.65 6.79
CA CYS A 78 0.27 -12.92 8.23
C CYS A 78 -0.96 -13.71 8.69
N ALA A 79 -2.15 -13.41 8.16
CA ALA A 79 -3.37 -14.13 8.50
C ALA A 79 -3.26 -15.62 8.13
N PHE A 80 -2.68 -15.91 6.96
CA PHE A 80 -2.41 -17.29 6.52
C PHE A 80 -1.25 -17.94 7.29
N TRP A 81 -0.27 -17.16 7.74
CA TRP A 81 0.91 -17.68 8.46
C TRP A 81 0.58 -18.32 9.82
N TYR A 82 -0.56 -18.00 10.43
CA TYR A 82 -1.03 -18.69 11.64
C TYR A 82 -1.31 -20.18 11.44
N LYS A 83 -1.45 -20.62 10.19
CA LYS A 83 -1.69 -22.02 9.87
C LYS A 83 -0.38 -22.73 9.53
N ARG A 84 -0.31 -23.99 9.98
CA ARG A 84 0.73 -24.92 9.57
C ARG A 84 0.20 -25.68 8.37
N TYR A 85 0.88 -25.52 7.24
CA TYR A 85 0.54 -26.20 6.00
C TYR A 85 1.36 -27.50 5.89
N ALA A 86 0.76 -28.60 5.44
CA ALA A 86 1.50 -29.84 5.20
C ALA A 86 2.52 -29.67 4.06
N TYR A 87 2.16 -28.88 3.04
CA TYR A 87 2.98 -28.65 1.85
C TYR A 87 3.61 -27.25 1.83
N LYS A 88 4.94 -27.20 1.68
CA LYS A 88 5.70 -25.94 1.53
C LYS A 88 5.21 -25.06 0.38
N SER A 89 4.71 -25.65 -0.71
CA SER A 89 4.18 -24.87 -1.84
C SER A 89 2.91 -24.10 -1.48
N ARG A 90 2.09 -24.60 -0.54
CA ARG A 90 0.90 -23.85 -0.03
C ARG A 90 1.34 -22.65 0.78
N GLU A 91 2.29 -22.86 1.69
CA GLU A 91 2.91 -21.77 2.45
C GLU A 91 3.55 -20.73 1.52
N ARG A 92 4.20 -21.17 0.43
CA ARG A 92 4.74 -20.24 -0.57
C ARG A 92 3.66 -19.41 -1.26
N ALA A 93 2.57 -20.03 -1.70
CA ALA A 93 1.43 -19.33 -2.31
C ALA A 93 0.78 -18.30 -1.37
N LEU A 94 0.54 -18.70 -0.12
CA LEU A 94 -0.31 -17.95 0.81
C LEU A 94 0.44 -16.95 1.68
N VAL A 95 1.71 -17.21 1.94
CA VAL A 95 2.52 -16.43 2.88
C VAL A 95 3.69 -15.79 2.13
N THR A 96 4.51 -16.60 1.45
CA THR A 96 5.79 -16.10 0.90
C THR A 96 5.58 -15.13 -0.27
N TYR A 97 4.79 -15.49 -1.28
CA TYR A 97 4.58 -14.61 -2.44
C TYR A 97 3.83 -13.33 -2.09
N PRO A 98 2.78 -13.34 -1.24
CA PRO A 98 2.17 -12.12 -0.73
C PRO A 98 3.17 -11.22 0.01
N PHE A 99 4.01 -11.76 0.90
CA PHE A 99 5.06 -10.96 1.54
C PHE A 99 6.06 -10.38 0.55
N LEU A 100 6.54 -11.19 -0.40
CA LEU A 100 7.49 -10.74 -1.40
C LEU A 100 6.91 -9.64 -2.30
N CYS A 101 5.71 -9.85 -2.84
CA CYS A 101 5.04 -8.85 -3.66
C CYS A 101 4.72 -7.60 -2.84
N GLY A 102 4.29 -7.76 -1.59
CA GLY A 102 4.06 -6.64 -0.69
C GLY A 102 5.32 -5.82 -0.44
N GLY A 103 6.47 -6.48 -0.21
CA GLY A 103 7.77 -5.83 -0.03
C GLY A 103 8.25 -5.09 -1.29
N MET A 104 7.99 -5.65 -2.47
CA MET A 104 8.21 -4.96 -3.74
C MET A 104 7.33 -3.71 -3.86
N CYS A 105 6.05 -3.78 -3.50
CA CYS A 105 5.17 -2.62 -3.48
C CYS A 105 5.68 -1.53 -2.50
N PHE A 106 6.10 -1.88 -1.28
CA PHE A 106 6.73 -0.93 -0.36
C PHE A 106 7.98 -0.27 -0.97
N THR A 107 8.79 -1.03 -1.70
CA THR A 107 10.00 -0.53 -2.38
C THR A 107 9.65 0.48 -3.47
N VAL A 108 8.66 0.16 -4.32
CA VAL A 108 8.16 1.07 -5.37
C VAL A 108 7.58 2.33 -4.75
N GLY A 109 6.74 2.22 -3.72
CA GLY A 109 6.14 3.36 -3.02
C GLY A 109 7.19 4.27 -2.39
N ALA A 110 8.19 3.69 -1.72
CA ALA A 110 9.29 4.45 -1.12
C ALA A 110 10.17 5.14 -2.18
N TYR A 111 10.49 4.45 -3.28
CA TYR A 111 11.23 5.05 -4.39
C TYR A 111 10.46 6.22 -5.01
N LEU A 112 9.16 6.06 -5.27
CA LEU A 112 8.31 7.14 -5.77
C LEU A 112 8.25 8.33 -4.79
N GLY A 113 8.29 8.07 -3.48
CA GLY A 113 8.43 9.10 -2.45
C GLY A 113 9.76 9.87 -2.54
N VAL A 114 10.89 9.17 -2.70
CA VAL A 114 12.20 9.81 -2.95
C VAL A 114 12.15 10.61 -4.25
N PHE A 115 11.62 10.02 -5.32
CA PHE A 115 11.46 10.64 -6.63
C PHE A 115 10.61 11.91 -6.56
N GLN A 116 9.57 11.92 -5.73
CA GLN A 116 8.78 13.11 -5.45
C GLN A 116 9.59 14.16 -4.72
N ALA A 117 10.28 13.80 -3.64
CA ALA A 117 11.12 14.72 -2.85
C ALA A 117 12.19 15.42 -3.70
N ILE A 118 12.92 14.66 -4.53
CA ILE A 118 13.99 15.22 -5.38
C ILE A 118 13.47 16.16 -6.46
N ASN A 119 12.21 16.04 -6.89
CA ASN A 119 11.63 16.84 -7.96
C ASN A 119 10.69 17.95 -7.47
N VAL A 120 10.44 18.05 -6.16
CA VAL A 120 9.74 19.21 -5.58
C VAL A 120 10.53 20.49 -5.88
N GLY A 121 9.82 21.51 -6.37
CA GLY A 121 10.36 22.84 -6.71
C GLY A 121 11.20 22.92 -7.99
N ARG A 122 11.49 21.79 -8.66
CA ARG A 122 12.30 21.80 -9.89
C ARG A 122 11.48 22.32 -11.09
N ARG A 123 12.10 23.17 -11.92
CA ARG A 123 11.59 23.59 -13.22
C ARG A 123 12.27 22.77 -14.32
N GLY A 124 11.51 22.19 -15.25
CA GLY A 124 12.03 21.40 -16.36
C GLY A 124 11.89 19.88 -16.19
N ARG A 125 12.86 19.11 -16.72
CA ARG A 125 12.84 17.64 -16.71
C ARG A 125 12.97 17.09 -15.28
N SER A 126 12.12 16.13 -14.94
CA SER A 126 12.24 15.37 -13.69
C SER A 126 13.52 14.54 -13.71
N LEU A 127 14.26 14.54 -12.60
CA LEU A 127 15.40 13.65 -12.40
C LEU A 127 14.90 12.34 -11.80
N LEU A 128 15.36 11.21 -12.33
CA LEU A 128 15.02 9.90 -11.77
C LEU A 128 15.71 9.66 -10.43
N TRP A 129 16.92 10.20 -10.26
CA TRP A 129 17.70 10.05 -9.04
C TRP A 129 18.56 11.27 -8.78
N GLN A 130 18.66 11.66 -7.51
CA GLN A 130 19.62 12.64 -7.01
C GLN A 130 19.73 12.48 -5.50
N TRP A 131 20.95 12.51 -4.96
CA TRP A 131 21.14 12.69 -3.52
C TRP A 131 20.81 14.13 -3.13
N ALA A 132 19.75 14.33 -2.32
CA ALA A 132 19.25 15.66 -1.95
C ALA A 132 18.76 15.69 -0.49
N PRO A 133 19.62 15.41 0.51
CA PRO A 133 19.26 15.33 1.92
C PRO A 133 18.68 16.64 2.50
N GLU A 134 18.97 17.76 1.86
CA GLU A 134 18.44 19.08 2.20
C GLU A 134 16.96 19.26 1.84
N LYS A 135 16.41 18.40 0.98
CA LYS A 135 15.01 18.50 0.57
C LYS A 135 14.06 17.87 1.57
N ASP A 136 12.92 18.54 1.76
CA ASP A 136 11.86 18.06 2.64
C ASP A 136 11.45 16.62 2.29
N GLY A 137 11.39 15.78 3.32
CA GLY A 137 10.97 14.39 3.23
C GLY A 137 11.95 13.42 2.59
N PHE A 138 13.04 13.89 1.96
CA PHE A 138 14.00 13.04 1.27
C PHE A 138 14.58 11.97 2.20
N LEU A 139 15.10 12.37 3.37
CA LEU A 139 15.71 11.43 4.31
C LEU A 139 14.71 10.40 4.84
N GLY A 140 13.47 10.81 5.13
CA GLY A 140 12.42 9.88 5.58
C GLY A 140 12.11 8.81 4.53
N TYR A 141 11.90 9.21 3.27
CA TYR A 141 11.67 8.26 2.18
C TYR A 141 12.91 7.44 1.84
N MET A 142 14.11 7.99 1.98
CA MET A 142 15.36 7.22 1.82
C MET A 142 15.49 6.11 2.86
N PHE A 143 15.14 6.37 4.13
CA PHE A 143 15.09 5.33 5.14
C PHE A 143 14.07 4.25 4.79
N TYR A 144 12.85 4.63 4.38
CA TYR A 144 11.86 3.64 3.94
C TYR A 144 12.34 2.83 2.72
N LEU A 145 13.02 3.46 1.75
CA LEU A 145 13.51 2.80 0.54
C LEU A 145 14.60 1.77 0.86
N VAL A 146 15.62 2.19 1.61
CA VAL A 146 16.71 1.30 2.05
C VAL A 146 16.12 0.17 2.92
N GLY A 147 15.22 0.51 3.83
CA GLY A 147 14.53 -0.46 4.67
C GLY A 147 13.80 -1.53 3.86
N ALA A 148 13.01 -1.11 2.86
CA ALA A 148 12.23 -2.02 2.02
C ALA A 148 13.13 -2.90 1.13
N MET A 149 14.20 -2.34 0.57
CA MET A 149 15.19 -3.10 -0.21
C MET A 149 15.85 -4.21 0.62
N VAL A 150 16.28 -3.88 1.85
CA VAL A 150 16.90 -4.87 2.75
C VAL A 150 15.86 -5.88 3.24
N PHE A 151 14.65 -5.44 3.58
CA PHE A 151 13.57 -6.33 4.03
C PHE A 151 13.17 -7.34 2.94
N ASN A 152 13.22 -6.99 1.65
CA ASN A 152 12.97 -7.96 0.57
C ASN A 152 13.93 -9.17 0.59
N VAL A 153 15.16 -9.01 1.11
CA VAL A 153 16.09 -10.15 1.29
C VAL A 153 15.52 -11.19 2.25
N SER A 154 14.82 -10.74 3.30
CA SER A 154 14.08 -11.61 4.20
C SER A 154 12.93 -12.32 3.47
N CYS A 155 12.16 -11.58 2.67
CA CYS A 155 11.00 -12.12 1.96
C CYS A 155 11.36 -13.19 0.91
N VAL A 156 12.56 -13.18 0.35
CA VAL A 156 13.03 -14.22 -0.59
C VAL A 156 13.64 -15.43 0.11
N ALA A 157 13.99 -15.36 1.39
CA ALA A 157 14.63 -16.46 2.12
C ALA A 157 13.80 -17.77 2.11
N PRO A 158 12.45 -17.74 2.25
CA PRO A 158 11.63 -18.96 2.16
C PRO A 158 11.55 -19.59 0.76
N LEU A 159 12.04 -18.90 -0.27
CA LEU A 159 12.13 -19.42 -1.65
C LEU A 159 13.41 -20.25 -1.89
N GLU A 160 14.08 -20.68 -0.82
CA GLU A 160 15.28 -21.52 -0.89
C GLU A 160 16.46 -20.85 -1.64
N MET A 161 16.42 -19.53 -1.81
CA MET A 161 17.48 -18.74 -2.47
C MET A 161 18.84 -18.91 -1.78
N PHE A 162 18.83 -19.18 -0.47
CA PHE A 162 20.02 -19.40 0.36
C PHE A 162 20.14 -20.86 0.85
N ALA A 163 19.51 -21.83 0.17
CA ALA A 163 19.49 -23.22 0.63
C ALA A 163 20.88 -23.88 0.68
N LEU A 164 21.82 -23.43 -0.16
CA LEU A 164 23.20 -23.93 -0.21
C LEU A 164 24.14 -23.20 0.75
N TRP A 165 23.65 -22.17 1.46
CA TRP A 165 24.50 -21.35 2.33
C TRP A 165 24.57 -21.93 3.74
N PRO A 166 25.63 -21.63 4.51
CA PRO A 166 25.70 -22.05 5.91
C PRO A 166 24.49 -21.58 6.70
N GLU A 167 24.03 -22.41 7.65
CA GLU A 167 22.81 -22.18 8.43
C GLU A 167 22.74 -20.80 9.07
N TRP A 168 23.87 -20.35 9.64
CA TRP A 168 23.96 -19.04 10.27
C TRP A 168 23.71 -17.91 9.25
N VAL A 169 24.24 -18.01 8.03
CA VAL A 169 24.01 -17.01 6.97
C VAL A 169 22.56 -17.01 6.55
N ARG A 170 21.96 -18.20 6.34
CA ARG A 170 20.54 -18.33 6.01
C ARG A 170 19.65 -17.66 7.06
N ARG A 171 19.96 -17.86 8.34
CA ARG A 171 19.27 -17.20 9.45
C ARG A 171 19.46 -15.68 9.43
N GLU A 172 20.66 -15.18 9.16
CA GLU A 172 20.91 -13.73 9.06
C GLU A 172 20.21 -13.10 7.84
N MET A 173 20.15 -13.80 6.70
CA MET A 173 19.41 -13.32 5.53
C MET A 173 17.90 -13.29 5.78
N ALA A 174 17.36 -14.25 6.53
CA ALA A 174 15.95 -14.26 6.91
C ALA A 174 15.63 -13.20 7.97
N TRP A 175 16.36 -13.15 9.09
CA TRP A 175 15.97 -12.34 10.25
C TRP A 175 16.82 -11.09 10.44
N GLY A 176 18.14 -11.16 10.19
CA GLY A 176 19.02 -9.99 10.26
C GLY A 176 18.66 -8.93 9.22
N ALA A 177 18.33 -9.35 7.99
CA ALA A 177 17.84 -8.43 6.97
C ALA A 177 16.48 -7.80 7.36
N ALA A 178 15.55 -8.59 7.91
CA ALA A 178 14.29 -8.06 8.41
C ALA A 178 14.48 -7.04 9.55
N GLU A 179 15.43 -7.31 10.46
CA GLU A 179 15.78 -6.44 11.58
C GLU A 179 16.34 -5.10 11.07
N ILE A 180 17.35 -5.12 10.20
CA ILE A 180 17.94 -3.91 9.60
C ILE A 180 16.89 -3.13 8.82
N GLY A 181 16.09 -3.81 8.00
CA GLY A 181 14.99 -3.20 7.26
C GLY A 181 14.02 -2.47 8.18
N SER A 182 13.66 -3.09 9.30
CA SER A 182 12.74 -2.54 10.29
C SER A 182 13.34 -1.39 11.09
N VAL A 183 14.65 -1.40 11.39
CA VAL A 183 15.35 -0.24 11.98
C VAL A 183 15.23 0.97 11.06
N CYS A 184 15.41 0.77 9.75
CA CYS A 184 15.22 1.83 8.77
C CYS A 184 13.75 2.31 8.73
N PHE A 185 12.75 1.43 8.82
CA PHE A 185 11.35 1.83 8.92
C PHE A 185 11.07 2.69 10.16
N VAL A 186 11.61 2.32 11.32
CA VAL A 186 11.52 3.12 12.55
C VAL A 186 12.18 4.48 12.36
N ALA A 187 13.37 4.54 11.76
CA ALA A 187 14.05 5.81 11.46
C ALA A 187 13.23 6.70 10.52
N GLY A 188 12.61 6.12 9.48
CA GLY A 188 11.67 6.81 8.60
C GLY A 188 10.46 7.38 9.35
N GLY A 189 9.84 6.58 10.22
CA GLY A 189 8.72 6.99 11.07
C GLY A 189 9.08 8.08 12.07
N ILE A 190 10.27 8.02 12.68
CA ILE A 190 10.77 9.08 13.56
C ILE A 190 10.99 10.38 12.78
N ALA A 191 11.58 10.30 11.58
CA ALA A 191 11.76 11.46 10.72
C ALA A 191 10.41 12.11 10.38
N GLU A 192 9.39 11.30 10.08
CA GLU A 192 8.03 11.73 9.78
C GLU A 192 7.32 12.39 10.98
N VAL A 193 7.35 11.75 12.16
CA VAL A 193 6.78 12.30 13.41
C VAL A 193 7.46 13.62 13.78
N ARG A 194 8.79 13.72 13.63
CA ARG A 194 9.54 14.96 13.87
C ARG A 194 9.16 16.04 12.85
N HIS A 195 9.09 15.69 11.57
CA HIS A 195 8.75 16.61 10.49
C HIS A 195 7.36 17.22 10.70
N ASN A 196 6.38 16.41 11.10
CA ASN A 196 5.03 16.86 11.43
C ASN A 196 4.90 17.46 12.83
N ARG A 197 6.00 17.61 13.58
CA ARG A 197 6.04 18.15 14.95
C ARG A 197 5.04 17.43 15.89
N CYS A 198 4.91 16.12 15.70
CA CYS A 198 3.99 15.25 16.43
C CYS A 198 4.65 14.51 17.61
N LEU A 199 5.95 14.72 17.84
CA LEU A 199 6.72 14.07 18.90
C LEU A 199 6.35 14.59 20.31
N ASP A 200 6.11 15.90 20.44
CA ASP A 200 5.66 16.51 21.69
C ASP A 200 4.14 16.32 21.82
N LEU A 201 3.75 15.20 22.42
CA LEU A 201 2.34 14.84 22.64
C LEU A 201 1.57 15.90 23.44
N PRO A 202 2.06 16.41 24.59
CA PRO A 202 1.38 17.49 25.32
C PRO A 202 1.15 18.74 24.46
N ALA A 203 2.16 19.20 23.71
CA ALA A 203 1.99 20.35 22.82
C ALA A 203 1.05 20.04 21.65
N ALA A 204 1.07 18.82 21.10
CA ALA A 204 0.16 18.40 20.05
C ALA A 204 -1.30 18.31 20.53
N VAL A 205 -1.52 17.87 21.77
CA VAL A 205 -2.84 17.86 22.42
C VAL A 205 -3.34 19.28 22.64
N LYS A 206 -2.52 20.13 23.29
CA LYS A 206 -2.85 21.53 23.59
C LYS A 206 -3.12 22.35 22.33
N SER A 207 -2.37 22.13 21.25
CA SER A 207 -2.55 22.83 19.98
C SER A 207 -3.65 22.22 19.09
N GLY A 208 -4.29 21.12 19.52
CA GLY A 208 -5.27 20.39 18.71
C GLY A 208 -4.69 19.62 17.50
N ARG A 209 -3.35 19.53 17.36
CA ARG A 209 -2.69 18.83 16.23
C ARG A 209 -2.97 17.34 16.20
N TRP A 210 -3.21 16.72 17.36
CA TRP A 210 -3.58 15.30 17.45
C TRP A 210 -4.88 14.96 16.70
N LYS A 211 -5.73 15.96 16.41
CA LYS A 211 -6.95 15.78 15.61
C LYS A 211 -6.69 15.80 14.10
N THR A 212 -5.47 16.08 13.67
CA THR A 212 -5.12 16.19 12.25
C THR A 212 -4.72 14.83 11.69
N LEU A 213 -4.99 14.62 10.39
CA LEU A 213 -4.60 13.40 9.70
C LEU A 213 -3.09 13.11 9.70
N PRO A 214 -2.20 14.11 9.50
CA PRO A 214 -0.75 13.88 9.56
C PRO A 214 -0.25 13.31 10.89
N PHE A 215 -0.91 13.65 12.00
CA PHE A 215 -0.57 13.08 13.32
C PHE A 215 -0.76 11.57 13.32
N TRP A 216 -1.96 11.10 12.96
CA TRP A 216 -2.28 9.67 12.95
C TRP A 216 -1.50 8.90 11.91
N LEU A 217 -1.31 9.49 10.72
CA LEU A 217 -0.46 8.92 9.68
C LEU A 217 0.96 8.65 10.21
N SER A 218 1.61 9.67 10.79
CA SER A 218 3.00 9.58 11.26
C SER A 218 3.15 8.54 12.38
N TRP A 219 2.21 8.53 13.34
CA TRP A 219 2.24 7.59 14.46
C TRP A 219 1.94 6.15 14.03
N ASN A 220 1.01 5.94 13.10
CA ASN A 220 0.77 4.59 12.56
C ASN A 220 2.00 4.08 11.81
N ASN A 221 2.67 4.89 10.98
CA ASN A 221 3.92 4.47 10.33
C ASN A 221 5.02 4.12 11.34
N LEU A 222 5.20 4.95 12.38
CA LEU A 222 6.19 4.67 13.44
C LEU A 222 5.85 3.38 14.19
N CYS A 223 4.60 3.21 14.64
CA CYS A 223 4.15 2.00 15.31
C CYS A 223 4.31 0.77 14.42
N GLY A 224 3.96 0.88 13.13
CA GLY A 224 4.16 -0.16 12.12
C GLY A 224 5.61 -0.63 12.07
N GLY A 225 6.55 0.32 11.95
CA GLY A 225 7.99 0.03 11.95
C GLY A 225 8.48 -0.60 13.26
N VAL A 226 8.01 -0.14 14.41
CA VAL A 226 8.37 -0.71 15.73
C VAL A 226 7.88 -2.15 15.86
N PHE A 227 6.65 -2.44 15.46
CA PHE A 227 6.12 -3.81 15.49
C PHE A 227 6.88 -4.74 14.53
N PHE A 228 7.21 -4.28 13.32
CA PHE A 228 8.08 -5.05 12.42
C PHE A 228 9.45 -5.34 13.03
N LEU A 229 10.04 -4.38 13.73
CA LEU A 229 11.33 -4.55 14.43
C LEU A 229 11.24 -5.60 15.55
N VAL A 230 10.20 -5.50 16.38
CA VAL A 230 9.96 -6.49 17.46
C VAL A 230 9.75 -7.88 16.87
N ALA A 231 8.99 -8.00 15.78
CA ALA A 231 8.74 -9.28 15.12
C ALA A 231 10.02 -9.89 14.52
N ALA A 232 10.86 -9.07 13.89
CA ALA A 232 12.15 -9.51 13.34
C ALA A 232 13.12 -9.96 14.45
N MET A 233 13.21 -9.20 15.54
CA MET A 233 14.02 -9.57 16.71
C MET A 233 13.51 -10.87 17.34
N ALA A 234 12.20 -11.01 17.53
CA ALA A 234 11.61 -12.24 18.05
C ALA A 234 11.87 -13.43 17.13
N GLY A 235 11.76 -13.24 15.81
CA GLY A 235 11.97 -14.30 14.83
C GLY A 235 13.40 -14.85 14.80
N ARG A 236 14.39 -14.03 15.20
CA ARG A 236 15.77 -14.47 15.37
C ARG A 236 15.92 -15.56 16.44
N TRP A 237 15.09 -15.50 17.49
CA TRP A 237 15.15 -16.41 18.64
C TRP A 237 14.10 -17.53 18.55
N VAL A 238 12.87 -17.18 18.16
CA VAL A 238 11.71 -18.08 18.10
C VAL A 238 10.93 -17.82 16.80
N PRO A 239 11.44 -18.27 15.65
CA PRO A 239 10.90 -17.94 14.32
C PRO A 239 9.44 -18.37 14.13
N GLU A 240 9.02 -19.43 14.81
CA GLU A 240 7.66 -19.97 14.70
C GLU A 240 6.68 -19.43 15.75
N SER A 241 7.03 -18.38 16.52
CA SER A 241 6.15 -17.88 17.58
C SER A 241 4.93 -17.15 16.99
N PRO A 242 3.69 -17.68 17.15
CA PRO A 242 2.52 -17.02 16.58
C PRO A 242 2.22 -15.68 17.25
N GLY A 243 2.49 -15.59 18.55
CA GLY A 243 2.33 -14.37 19.33
C GLY A 243 3.36 -13.30 18.98
N TRP A 244 4.65 -13.65 19.01
CA TRP A 244 5.72 -12.66 18.91
C TRP A 244 6.16 -12.33 17.48
N VAL A 245 5.96 -13.24 16.53
CA VAL A 245 6.34 -13.02 15.14
C VAL A 245 5.09 -12.68 14.34
N TYR A 246 4.11 -13.59 14.27
CA TYR A 246 3.01 -13.46 13.31
C TYR A 246 2.04 -12.33 13.71
N THR A 247 1.62 -12.30 14.98
CA THR A 247 0.72 -11.25 15.50
C THR A 247 1.38 -9.88 15.41
N THR A 248 2.67 -9.80 15.72
CA THR A 248 3.41 -8.55 15.73
C THR A 248 3.58 -7.99 14.30
N TYR A 249 3.93 -8.84 13.31
CA TYR A 249 3.91 -8.43 11.91
C TYR A 249 2.49 -8.04 11.44
N LEU A 250 1.46 -8.78 11.84
CA LEU A 250 0.07 -8.47 11.49
C LEU A 250 -0.34 -7.08 12.00
N VAL A 251 -0.09 -6.80 13.28
CA VAL A 251 -0.39 -5.49 13.89
C VAL A 251 0.40 -4.38 13.18
N GLY A 252 1.68 -4.60 12.90
CA GLY A 252 2.49 -3.64 12.16
C GLY A 252 1.94 -3.37 10.75
N SER A 253 1.45 -4.42 10.07
CA SER A 253 0.92 -4.33 8.70
C SER A 253 -0.42 -3.59 8.68
N VAL A 254 -1.28 -3.82 9.67
CA VAL A 254 -2.52 -3.06 9.87
C VAL A 254 -2.22 -1.57 10.12
N ASN A 255 -1.19 -1.25 10.90
CA ASN A 255 -0.78 0.14 11.11
C ASN A 255 -0.33 0.80 9.78
N PHE A 256 0.51 0.14 8.98
CA PHE A 256 0.88 0.65 7.65
C PHE A 256 -0.32 0.79 6.71
N PHE A 257 -1.29 -0.13 6.78
CA PHE A 257 -2.54 -0.04 6.02
C PHE A 257 -3.37 1.18 6.42
N ILE A 258 -3.51 1.46 7.72
CA ILE A 258 -4.21 2.64 8.23
C ILE A 258 -3.48 3.92 7.79
N ALA A 259 -2.16 3.99 7.99
CA ALA A 259 -1.37 5.17 7.60
C ALA A 259 -1.50 5.48 6.09
N SER A 260 -1.34 4.46 5.24
CA SER A 260 -1.43 4.61 3.79
C SER A 260 -2.87 4.88 3.30
N SER A 261 -3.88 4.39 4.01
CA SER A 261 -5.29 4.75 3.79
C SER A 261 -5.56 6.22 4.11
N ILE A 262 -4.99 6.73 5.22
CA ILE A 262 -5.03 8.17 5.55
C ILE A 262 -4.32 8.99 4.47
N MET A 263 -3.18 8.52 3.95
CA MET A 263 -2.49 9.15 2.82
C MET A 263 -3.41 9.22 1.59
N LEU A 264 -4.09 8.15 1.22
CA LEU A 264 -5.02 8.15 0.10
C LEU A 264 -6.20 9.12 0.30
N TYR A 265 -6.71 9.21 1.53
CA TYR A 265 -7.76 10.17 1.89
C TYR A 265 -7.26 11.62 1.73
N MET A 266 -6.08 11.93 2.25
CA MET A 266 -5.41 13.23 2.09
C MET A 266 -5.18 13.56 0.60
N TRP A 267 -4.71 12.60 -0.19
CA TRP A 267 -4.53 12.76 -1.64
C TRP A 267 -5.86 13.12 -2.34
N LYS A 268 -6.97 12.47 -1.98
CA LYS A 268 -8.30 12.83 -2.51
C LYS A 268 -8.75 14.23 -2.10
N GLY A 269 -8.29 14.71 -0.94
CA GLY A 269 -8.49 16.09 -0.47
C GLY A 269 -7.52 17.10 -1.08
N GLU A 270 -6.75 16.70 -2.11
CA GLU A 270 -5.72 17.52 -2.78
C GLU A 270 -4.58 17.96 -1.84
N GLN A 271 -4.31 17.15 -0.82
CA GLN A 271 -3.16 17.29 0.06
C GLN A 271 -2.07 16.29 -0.36
N TYR A 272 -1.08 16.78 -1.12
CA TYR A 272 0.05 16.00 -1.58
C TYR A 272 1.20 15.99 -0.55
N GLY A 273 2.20 15.14 -0.78
CA GLY A 273 3.38 15.06 0.10
C GLY A 273 3.16 14.33 1.42
N LEU A 274 1.94 13.83 1.64
CA LEU A 274 1.60 12.56 2.30
C LEU A 274 2.54 12.10 3.43
N GLY A 275 2.67 12.96 4.44
CA GLY A 275 3.43 12.71 5.67
C GLY A 275 4.77 13.44 5.71
N LEU A 276 5.59 13.36 4.66
CA LEU A 276 6.99 13.80 4.70
C LEU A 276 7.31 15.08 3.91
N ILE A 277 6.44 15.50 2.98
CA ILE A 277 6.67 16.65 2.07
C ILE A 277 5.50 17.66 2.11
N PRO A 278 5.10 18.19 3.27
CA PRO A 278 4.01 19.16 3.38
C PRO A 278 4.26 20.45 2.58
N SER A 279 5.52 20.77 2.27
CA SER A 279 5.89 21.93 1.45
C SER A 279 5.32 21.88 0.05
N ILE A 280 5.01 20.70 -0.50
CA ILE A 280 4.40 20.58 -1.82
C ILE A 280 3.01 21.24 -1.88
N ASN A 281 2.28 21.24 -0.77
CA ASN A 281 0.94 21.86 -0.68
C ASN A 281 1.00 23.38 -0.66
N ARG A 282 2.16 23.97 -0.36
CA ARG A 282 2.36 25.42 -0.42
C ARG A 282 2.60 25.92 -1.86
N LEU A 283 3.00 25.00 -2.75
CA LEU A 283 3.35 25.32 -4.14
C LEU A 283 2.16 25.23 -5.10
N VAL A 284 1.06 24.62 -4.68
CA VAL A 284 -0.18 24.58 -5.48
C VAL A 284 -0.99 25.80 -5.10
N PRO A 285 -1.17 26.79 -6.00
CA PRO A 285 -2.14 27.83 -5.75
C PRO A 285 -3.51 27.16 -5.69
N LEU A 286 -4.05 27.01 -4.47
CA LEU A 286 -5.44 26.61 -4.25
C LEU A 286 -6.28 27.50 -5.17
N THR A 287 -6.89 26.89 -6.18
CA THR A 287 -7.52 27.59 -7.30
C THR A 287 -8.43 28.68 -6.74
N ARG A 288 -7.99 29.92 -6.84
CA ARG A 288 -8.68 31.13 -6.33
C ARG A 288 -9.98 31.41 -7.10
N ALA A 289 -10.37 30.51 -8.01
CA ALA A 289 -11.43 30.68 -9.00
C ALA A 289 -12.84 30.35 -8.49
N ALA A 290 -12.97 29.75 -7.30
CA ALA A 290 -14.28 29.64 -6.65
C ALA A 290 -14.52 30.84 -5.74
N THR A 291 -15.00 31.93 -6.36
CA THR A 291 -15.82 32.98 -5.75
C THR A 291 -15.18 33.91 -4.70
N ALA A 292 -15.01 35.17 -5.08
CA ALA A 292 -14.97 36.34 -4.18
C ALA A 292 -16.27 36.52 -3.35
N THR A 293 -17.27 35.65 -3.53
CA THR A 293 -18.43 35.55 -2.64
C THR A 293 -18.29 34.48 -1.55
N ALA A 294 -17.20 33.70 -1.54
CA ALA A 294 -16.88 32.74 -0.48
C ALA A 294 -15.94 33.32 0.61
N ASP A 295 -15.70 34.64 0.61
CA ASP A 295 -14.78 35.32 1.54
C ASP A 295 -15.18 35.24 3.03
N ALA A 296 -16.30 34.58 3.38
CA ALA A 296 -16.68 34.28 4.76
C ALA A 296 -16.57 32.80 5.16
N ALA A 297 -16.40 31.87 4.22
CA ALA A 297 -16.31 30.44 4.50
C ALA A 297 -14.90 29.96 4.12
N GLY A 298 -14.03 29.87 5.13
CA GLY A 298 -12.57 29.78 4.99
C GLY A 298 -12.05 28.85 3.90
N LYS A 299 -10.87 29.21 3.36
CA LYS A 299 -10.06 28.47 2.37
C LYS A 299 -10.03 26.96 2.67
N GLY A 300 -11.05 26.25 2.21
CA GLY A 300 -11.29 24.86 2.55
C GLY A 300 -10.58 23.97 1.56
N TYR A 301 -9.87 22.97 2.07
CA TYR A 301 -9.50 21.82 1.25
C TYR A 301 -10.75 21.22 0.63
N ARG A 302 -10.57 20.56 -0.51
CA ARG A 302 -11.65 19.87 -1.18
C ARG A 302 -12.22 18.77 -0.27
N GLN A 303 -13.54 18.73 -0.15
CA GLN A 303 -14.21 17.64 0.57
C GLN A 303 -14.03 16.32 -0.19
N VAL A 304 -13.62 15.29 0.54
CA VAL A 304 -13.43 13.94 0.00
C VAL A 304 -14.77 13.24 -0.09
N SER A 305 -15.14 12.77 -1.29
CA SER A 305 -16.28 11.87 -1.44
C SER A 305 -15.95 10.52 -0.81
N VAL A 306 -16.59 10.21 0.33
CA VAL A 306 -16.41 8.94 1.06
C VAL A 306 -16.72 7.74 0.17
N VAL A 307 -17.73 7.85 -0.69
CA VAL A 307 -18.11 6.78 -1.64
C VAL A 307 -17.00 6.52 -2.65
N GLN A 308 -16.42 7.56 -3.26
CA GLN A 308 -15.30 7.38 -4.19
C GLN A 308 -14.06 6.83 -3.49
N TYR A 309 -13.76 7.32 -2.28
CA TYR A 309 -12.66 6.80 -1.48
C TYR A 309 -12.85 5.30 -1.17
N PHE A 310 -14.05 4.91 -0.75
CA PHE A 310 -14.40 3.50 -0.51
C PHE A 310 -14.19 2.64 -1.76
N PHE A 311 -14.66 3.07 -2.93
CA PHE A 311 -14.47 2.27 -4.14
C PHE A 311 -13.01 2.18 -4.58
N VAL A 312 -12.19 3.21 -4.37
CA VAL A 312 -10.74 3.10 -4.61
C VAL A 312 -10.14 2.05 -3.68
N GLN A 313 -10.55 2.00 -2.41
CA GLN A 313 -10.11 0.94 -1.48
C GLN A 313 -10.56 -0.46 -1.94
N VAL A 314 -11.79 -0.59 -2.46
CA VAL A 314 -12.28 -1.84 -3.05
C VAL A 314 -11.44 -2.25 -4.27
N TYR A 315 -11.03 -1.31 -5.13
CA TYR A 315 -10.14 -1.62 -6.27
C TYR A 315 -8.76 -2.13 -5.82
N ILE A 316 -8.21 -1.55 -4.75
CA ILE A 316 -6.93 -2.00 -4.18
C ILE A 316 -7.08 -3.38 -3.54
N ALA A 317 -8.14 -3.59 -2.76
CA ALA A 317 -8.45 -4.89 -2.16
C ALA A 317 -8.66 -5.98 -3.21
N LEU A 318 -9.38 -5.67 -4.29
CA LEU A 318 -9.53 -6.56 -5.44
C LEU A 318 -8.18 -6.90 -6.05
N THR A 319 -7.29 -5.92 -6.23
CA THR A 319 -5.95 -6.17 -6.79
C THR A 319 -5.14 -7.13 -5.91
N GLY A 320 -5.14 -6.92 -4.60
CA GLY A 320 -4.47 -7.82 -3.66
C GLY A 320 -5.08 -9.22 -3.63
N ALA A 321 -6.41 -9.32 -3.61
CA ALA A 321 -7.12 -10.60 -3.63
C ALA A 321 -6.89 -11.37 -4.94
N SER A 322 -6.93 -10.70 -6.10
CA SER A 322 -6.60 -11.30 -7.40
C SER A 322 -5.16 -11.79 -7.46
N PHE A 323 -4.22 -11.11 -6.82
CA PHE A 323 -2.82 -11.58 -6.75
C PHE A 323 -2.69 -12.86 -5.92
N ILE A 324 -3.39 -12.94 -4.78
CA ILE A 324 -3.42 -14.15 -3.95
C ILE A 324 -4.06 -15.32 -4.71
N ASP A 325 -5.18 -15.07 -5.41
CA ASP A 325 -5.84 -16.04 -6.29
C ASP A 325 -4.89 -16.56 -7.39
N PHE A 326 -4.13 -15.66 -8.02
CA PHE A 326 -3.09 -16.05 -8.98
C PHE A 326 -1.98 -16.91 -8.34
N CYS A 327 -1.57 -16.60 -7.11
CA CYS A 327 -0.60 -17.43 -6.37
C CYS A 327 -1.15 -18.84 -6.12
N PHE A 328 -2.45 -18.98 -5.83
CA PHE A 328 -3.10 -20.30 -5.72
C PHE A 328 -3.12 -21.06 -7.04
N ALA A 329 -3.57 -20.41 -8.11
CA ALA A 329 -3.69 -21.03 -9.43
C ALA A 329 -2.34 -21.55 -9.94
N THR A 330 -1.25 -20.85 -9.64
CA THR A 330 0.11 -21.23 -10.09
C THR A 330 0.74 -22.37 -9.28
N GLN A 331 0.37 -22.58 -8.02
CA GLN A 331 0.95 -23.64 -7.18
C GLN A 331 0.25 -25.01 -7.32
N ARG A 332 -0.60 -25.21 -8.35
CA ARG A 332 -1.29 -26.48 -8.68
C ARG A 332 -2.23 -26.99 -7.57
N PHE A 333 -2.82 -26.10 -6.78
CA PHE A 333 -3.72 -26.49 -5.68
C PHE A 333 -5.20 -26.38 -5.98
N SER A 334 -5.59 -26.30 -7.25
CA SER A 334 -6.99 -26.39 -7.54
C SER A 334 -7.48 -27.83 -7.43
N VAL A 335 -8.77 -27.98 -7.13
CA VAL A 335 -9.57 -29.22 -7.21
C VAL A 335 -9.30 -29.99 -8.52
N TYR A 336 -8.72 -29.32 -9.51
CA TYR A 336 -8.28 -29.84 -10.78
C TYR A 336 -6.93 -30.56 -10.81
N SER A 337 -6.28 -30.88 -9.67
CA SER A 337 -5.05 -31.71 -9.68
C SER A 337 -5.25 -33.06 -10.41
N ASN A 338 -6.49 -33.53 -10.46
CA ASN A 338 -6.92 -34.71 -11.21
C ASN A 338 -7.12 -34.49 -12.72
N TYR A 339 -7.11 -33.23 -13.20
CA TYR A 339 -7.36 -32.86 -14.59
C TYR A 339 -6.04 -32.46 -15.28
N HIS A 340 -5.80 -33.02 -16.46
CA HIS A 340 -4.57 -32.83 -17.23
C HIS A 340 -4.30 -31.36 -17.59
N GLY A 341 -3.00 -31.03 -17.72
CA GLY A 341 -2.39 -29.68 -17.58
C GLY A 341 -2.97 -28.48 -18.35
N PHE A 342 -3.89 -28.66 -19.31
CA PHE A 342 -4.57 -27.53 -19.96
C PHE A 342 -5.52 -26.80 -19.01
N ALA A 343 -6.23 -27.52 -18.12
CA ALA A 343 -7.14 -26.91 -17.15
C ALA A 343 -6.39 -25.97 -16.18
N HIS A 344 -5.22 -26.39 -15.70
CA HIS A 344 -4.37 -25.57 -14.84
C HIS A 344 -3.84 -24.32 -15.54
N LEU A 345 -3.40 -24.45 -16.79
CA LEU A 345 -2.95 -23.29 -17.58
C LEU A 345 -4.10 -22.29 -17.75
N HIS A 346 -5.30 -22.77 -18.07
CA HIS A 346 -6.49 -21.93 -18.21
C HIS A 346 -6.81 -21.17 -16.91
N GLU A 347 -6.76 -21.85 -15.76
CA GLU A 347 -6.98 -21.22 -14.45
C GLU A 347 -5.92 -20.16 -14.12
N ALA A 348 -4.63 -20.48 -14.30
CA ALA A 348 -3.55 -19.52 -14.07
C ALA A 348 -3.66 -18.28 -14.99
N VAL A 349 -4.02 -18.47 -16.26
CA VAL A 349 -4.27 -17.38 -17.20
C VAL A 349 -5.49 -16.55 -16.78
N ALA A 350 -6.57 -17.19 -16.35
CA ALA A 350 -7.78 -16.51 -15.89
C ALA A 350 -7.50 -15.65 -14.64
N SER A 351 -6.81 -16.18 -13.63
CA SER A 351 -6.42 -15.43 -12.43
C SER A 351 -5.44 -14.30 -12.76
N LEU A 352 -4.48 -14.52 -13.66
CA LEU A 352 -3.58 -13.47 -14.15
C LEU A 352 -4.34 -12.35 -14.85
N MET A 353 -5.33 -12.68 -15.67
CA MET A 353 -6.20 -11.67 -16.27
C MET A 353 -7.00 -10.89 -15.23
N GLY A 354 -7.42 -11.54 -14.14
CA GLY A 354 -8.00 -10.89 -12.97
C GLY A 354 -7.09 -9.80 -12.40
N VAL A 355 -5.80 -10.12 -12.20
CA VAL A 355 -4.79 -9.16 -11.74
C VAL A 355 -4.66 -7.97 -12.70
N PHE A 356 -4.53 -8.23 -14.00
CA PHE A 356 -4.40 -7.15 -15.00
C PHE A 356 -5.63 -6.24 -15.06
N MET A 357 -6.84 -6.80 -14.97
CA MET A 357 -8.07 -6.01 -14.90
C MET A 357 -8.10 -5.13 -13.65
N ALA A 358 -7.76 -5.68 -12.48
CA ALA A 358 -7.75 -4.93 -11.23
C ALA A 358 -6.71 -3.79 -11.24
N VAL A 359 -5.51 -4.03 -11.76
CA VAL A 359 -4.49 -3.00 -11.98
C VAL A 359 -4.97 -1.96 -12.99
N GLY A 360 -5.63 -2.38 -14.08
CA GLY A 360 -6.24 -1.48 -15.05
C GLY A 360 -7.27 -0.53 -14.44
N LEU A 361 -8.06 -1.00 -13.48
CA LEU A 361 -8.99 -0.16 -12.71
C LEU A 361 -8.27 0.87 -11.83
N LEU A 362 -7.15 0.50 -11.21
CA LEU A 362 -6.32 1.44 -10.46
C LEU A 362 -5.69 2.50 -11.37
N VAL A 363 -5.18 2.10 -12.53
CA VAL A 363 -4.69 3.04 -13.56
C VAL A 363 -5.81 3.98 -14.00
N MET A 364 -7.00 3.45 -14.27
CA MET A 364 -8.17 4.26 -14.62
C MET A 364 -8.53 5.24 -13.49
N ALA A 365 -8.55 4.80 -12.24
CA ALA A 365 -8.82 5.66 -11.08
C ALA A 365 -7.74 6.74 -10.86
N SER A 366 -6.51 6.49 -11.29
CA SER A 366 -5.42 7.47 -11.29
C SER A 366 -5.67 8.62 -12.27
N VAL A 367 -6.36 8.37 -13.38
CA VAL A 367 -6.67 9.34 -14.44
C VAL A 367 -8.05 9.98 -14.23
N LEU A 368 -9.06 9.16 -13.92
CA LEU A 368 -10.42 9.59 -13.61
C LEU A 368 -10.47 10.10 -12.17
N HIS A 369 -9.99 11.33 -11.98
CA HIS A 369 -10.03 11.98 -10.67
C HIS A 369 -11.47 12.16 -10.16
N HIS A 370 -12.41 12.33 -11.09
CA HIS A 370 -13.82 12.56 -10.83
C HIS A 370 -14.69 11.60 -11.61
N THR A 371 -15.84 11.29 -11.04
CA THR A 371 -16.93 10.67 -11.80
C THR A 371 -17.27 11.60 -12.97
N PRO A 372 -17.08 11.15 -14.22
CA PRO A 372 -17.46 11.95 -15.37
C PRO A 372 -18.95 12.22 -15.29
N ARG A 373 -19.35 13.49 -15.40
CA ARG A 373 -20.77 13.90 -15.37
C ARG A 373 -21.47 13.72 -16.72
N VAL A 374 -20.70 13.33 -17.73
CA VAL A 374 -21.18 13.17 -19.10
C VAL A 374 -21.71 11.75 -19.26
N TYR A 375 -22.98 11.64 -19.63
CA TYR A 375 -23.58 10.38 -20.05
C TYR A 375 -22.89 9.87 -21.32
N PRO A 376 -22.53 8.57 -21.45
CA PRO A 376 -22.91 7.44 -20.59
C PRO A 376 -21.86 7.04 -19.53
N PHE A 377 -20.80 7.82 -19.34
CA PHE A 377 -19.65 7.41 -18.54
C PHE A 377 -19.96 7.32 -17.04
N ASP A 378 -20.91 8.10 -16.53
CA ASP A 378 -21.38 8.00 -15.16
C ASP A 378 -22.00 6.62 -14.89
N LYS A 379 -22.88 6.14 -15.78
CA LYS A 379 -23.52 4.82 -15.70
C LYS A 379 -22.51 3.70 -15.85
N LEU A 380 -21.55 3.86 -16.77
CA LEU A 380 -20.48 2.88 -16.94
C LEU A 380 -19.65 2.73 -15.65
N LEU A 381 -19.33 3.83 -14.96
CA LEU A 381 -18.58 3.77 -13.70
C LEU A 381 -19.36 3.03 -12.61
N TYR A 382 -20.67 3.26 -12.47
CA TYR A 382 -21.50 2.51 -11.52
C TYR A 382 -21.54 1.01 -11.84
N TRP A 383 -21.63 0.65 -13.12
CA TRP A 383 -21.55 -0.76 -13.53
C TRP A 383 -20.19 -1.37 -13.21
N VAL A 384 -19.10 -0.67 -13.49
CA VAL A 384 -17.73 -1.11 -13.13
C VAL A 384 -17.61 -1.30 -11.62
N GLN A 385 -18.14 -0.39 -10.81
CA GLN A 385 -18.17 -0.49 -9.36
C GLN A 385 -18.93 -1.74 -8.87
N ALA A 386 -20.12 -1.99 -9.42
CA ALA A 386 -20.92 -3.17 -9.08
C ALA A 386 -20.20 -4.48 -9.47
N VAL A 387 -19.67 -4.56 -10.70
CA VAL A 387 -18.93 -5.72 -11.19
C VAL A 387 -17.68 -5.98 -10.35
N THR A 388 -16.94 -4.94 -10.02
CA THR A 388 -15.74 -5.03 -9.17
C THR A 388 -16.10 -5.57 -7.79
N PHE A 389 -17.16 -5.06 -7.17
CA PHE A 389 -17.59 -5.53 -5.85
C PHE A 389 -18.00 -7.01 -5.88
N VAL A 390 -18.80 -7.42 -6.87
CA VAL A 390 -19.19 -8.83 -7.06
C VAL A 390 -17.95 -9.71 -7.30
N LYS A 391 -16.98 -9.24 -8.09
CA LYS A 391 -15.74 -9.97 -8.35
C LYS A 391 -14.87 -10.10 -7.11
N LEU A 392 -14.78 -9.07 -6.28
CA LEU A 392 -14.08 -9.14 -5.01
C LEU A 392 -14.74 -10.20 -4.10
N VAL A 393 -16.06 -10.18 -3.96
CA VAL A 393 -16.78 -11.19 -3.17
C VAL A 393 -16.55 -12.60 -3.72
N GLN A 394 -16.62 -12.78 -5.05
CA GLN A 394 -16.34 -14.06 -5.70
C GLN A 394 -14.94 -14.58 -5.36
N ILE A 395 -13.91 -13.74 -5.47
CA ILE A 395 -12.53 -14.13 -5.16
C ILE A 395 -12.36 -14.43 -3.67
N LEU A 396 -12.97 -13.64 -2.80
CA LEU A 396 -12.90 -13.89 -1.35
C LEU A 396 -13.57 -15.21 -0.96
N ILE A 397 -14.70 -15.56 -1.59
CA ILE A 397 -15.34 -16.86 -1.41
C ILE A 397 -14.41 -17.97 -1.91
N SER A 398 -13.83 -17.83 -3.10
CA SER A 398 -12.90 -18.81 -3.66
C SER A 398 -11.67 -19.02 -2.78
N ILE A 399 -11.05 -17.94 -2.28
CA ILE A 399 -9.95 -18.01 -1.31
C ILE A 399 -10.40 -18.71 -0.02
N GLY A 400 -11.62 -18.42 0.45
CA GLY A 400 -12.21 -19.08 1.63
C GLY A 400 -12.42 -20.58 1.44
N GLU A 401 -12.96 -21.00 0.30
CA GLU A 401 -13.15 -22.41 -0.06
C GLU A 401 -11.80 -23.12 -0.21
N TYR A 402 -10.84 -22.50 -0.89
CA TYR A 402 -9.47 -23.02 -1.00
C TYR A 402 -8.84 -23.21 0.37
N TYR A 403 -9.04 -22.25 1.26
CA TYR A 403 -8.55 -22.31 2.61
C TYR A 403 -9.20 -23.44 3.41
N THR A 404 -10.52 -23.65 3.31
CA THR A 404 -11.19 -24.76 4.00
C THR A 404 -10.78 -26.12 3.46
N VAL A 405 -10.70 -26.28 2.13
CA VAL A 405 -10.28 -27.53 1.49
C VAL A 405 -8.82 -27.87 1.83
N ALA A 406 -7.95 -26.86 1.85
CA ALA A 406 -6.56 -27.03 2.27
C ALA A 406 -6.48 -27.57 3.70
N LEU A 407 -7.27 -27.02 4.63
CA LEU A 407 -7.30 -27.48 6.02
C LEU A 407 -7.78 -28.93 6.15
N ASP A 408 -8.86 -29.29 5.47
CA ASP A 408 -9.40 -30.66 5.54
C ASP A 408 -8.41 -31.68 4.98
N SER A 409 -7.72 -31.34 3.88
CA SER A 409 -6.69 -32.20 3.30
C SER A 409 -5.48 -32.37 4.22
N ASP A 410 -5.00 -31.30 4.87
CA ASP A 410 -3.87 -31.37 5.80
C ASP A 410 -4.22 -32.25 7.02
N VAL A 411 -5.45 -32.16 7.55
CA VAL A 411 -5.91 -33.02 8.66
C VAL A 411 -5.98 -34.49 8.25
N ALA A 412 -6.54 -34.78 7.07
CA ALA A 412 -6.65 -36.15 6.56
C ALA A 412 -5.27 -36.79 6.34
N GLU A 413 -4.30 -36.04 5.82
CA GLU A 413 -2.95 -36.51 5.58
C GLU A 413 -2.18 -36.75 6.88
N VAL A 414 -2.29 -35.86 7.87
CA VAL A 414 -1.70 -36.06 9.20
C VAL A 414 -2.27 -37.30 9.87
N ALA A 415 -3.59 -37.51 9.77
CA ALA A 415 -4.24 -38.71 10.28
C ALA A 415 -3.75 -39.99 9.57
N ALA A 416 -3.60 -39.95 8.23
CA ALA A 416 -3.09 -41.07 7.45
C ALA A 416 -1.62 -41.40 7.81
N ALA A 417 -0.76 -40.39 7.99
CA ALA A 417 0.62 -40.57 8.40
C ALA A 417 0.72 -41.17 9.82
N ALA A 418 -0.12 -40.72 10.75
CA ALA A 418 -0.18 -41.28 12.10
C ALA A 418 -0.65 -42.75 12.09
N ALA A 419 -1.65 -43.09 11.26
CA ALA A 419 -2.12 -44.46 11.09
C ALA A 419 -1.05 -45.38 10.48
N ALA A 420 -0.30 -44.89 9.48
CA ALA A 420 0.80 -45.64 8.87
C ALA A 420 1.95 -45.90 9.87
N ALA A 421 2.28 -44.92 10.72
CA ALA A 421 3.27 -45.10 11.77
C ALA A 421 2.85 -46.14 12.82
N ALA A 422 1.58 -46.11 13.25
CA ALA A 422 1.04 -47.09 14.19
C ALA A 422 0.98 -48.51 13.62
N GLY A 423 0.66 -48.65 12.32
CA GLY A 423 0.65 -49.95 11.64
C GLY A 423 2.06 -50.55 11.47
N GLY A 424 3.09 -49.71 11.35
CA GLY A 424 4.49 -50.16 11.23
C GLY A 424 5.04 -50.80 12.50
N GLU A 425 4.61 -50.36 13.69
CA GLU A 425 5.05 -50.94 14.96
C GLU A 425 4.46 -52.33 15.23
N ALA A 426 3.23 -52.59 14.78
CA ALA A 426 2.58 -53.89 14.95
C ALA A 426 3.24 -55.03 14.15
N GLY A 427 3.95 -54.71 13.06
CA GLY A 427 4.66 -55.69 12.24
C GLY A 427 6.08 -56.04 12.71
N ALA A 428 6.66 -55.26 13.63
CA ALA A 428 8.05 -55.45 14.06
C ALA A 428 8.22 -56.42 15.25
N THR A 429 7.15 -56.73 15.98
CA THR A 429 7.20 -57.57 17.19
C THR A 429 7.01 -59.07 16.94
N GLU A 430 6.59 -59.51 15.74
CA GLU A 430 6.44 -60.94 15.41
C GLU A 430 7.72 -61.62 14.86
N GLY A 431 8.83 -60.89 14.73
CA GLY A 431 10.06 -61.39 14.08
C GLY A 431 11.21 -61.85 14.99
N VAL A 432 11.12 -61.72 16.32
CA VAL A 432 12.21 -62.10 17.25
C VAL A 432 11.77 -63.28 18.12
N GLY A 433 11.57 -64.42 17.47
CA GLY A 433 11.49 -65.74 18.11
C GLY A 433 12.63 -66.61 17.59
N VAL A 434 13.73 -66.65 18.33
CA VAL A 434 14.79 -67.69 18.25
C VAL A 434 14.48 -68.74 19.30
#